data_AF-A0A7J6TF78-F1
#
_entry.id   AF-A0A7J6TF78-F1
#
_cell.length_a   1.000
_cell.length_b   1.000
_cell.length_c   1.000
_cell.angle_alpha   90.00
_cell.angle_beta   90.00
_cell.angle_gamma   90.00
#
_symmetry.space_group_name_H-M   'P 1'
#
loop_
_entity.id
_entity.type
_entity.pdbx_description
1 polymer ?
#
loop_
_entity_poly.entity_id
_entity_poly.type
_entity_poly.pdbx_seq_one_letter_code
_entity_poly.pdbx_strand_id
1 'polypeptide(L)'
;VCGVVANTPETIAVMLALASLGAIWSSISPDFGAAGVVERFEQVSPKMLFLADGYFVKGKWMGEEMTATARDIVHQLGFDDKLGNVVVSRSVVSSFRLHRARRIAYG
;
A
#
# COMPACT_ATOMS: atom_id res chain seq x y z
N VAL A 1 10.06 6.44 -6.74
CA VAL A 1 9.32 5.39 -6.00
C VAL A 1 8.00 5.98 -5.57
N CYS A 2 6.90 5.25 -5.75
CA CYS A 2 5.58 5.75 -5.39
C CYS A 2 4.94 4.94 -4.26
N GLY A 3 4.06 5.57 -3.49
CA GLY A 3 3.34 4.92 -2.39
C GLY A 3 1.85 5.25 -2.36
N VAL A 4 1.00 4.22 -2.23
CA VAL A 4 -0.42 4.36 -1.85
C VAL A 4 -0.54 3.93 -0.40
N VAL A 5 -0.43 4.88 0.53
CA VAL A 5 -0.01 4.60 1.91
C VAL A 5 -0.83 5.37 2.93
N ALA A 6 -1.22 4.69 4.02
CA ALA A 6 -1.96 5.29 5.12
C ALA A 6 -1.04 6.15 6.02
N ASN A 7 -1.60 7.06 6.80
CA ASN A 7 -0.82 7.84 7.78
C ASN A 7 -0.34 6.94 8.94
N THR A 8 0.84 6.35 8.77
CA THR A 8 1.42 5.35 9.67
C THR A 8 2.91 5.60 9.87
N PRO A 9 3.50 5.17 11.00
CA PRO A 9 4.95 5.24 11.21
C PRO A 9 5.75 4.53 10.10
N GLU A 10 5.23 3.42 9.58
CA GLU A 10 5.84 2.66 8.48
C GLU A 10 5.99 3.51 7.22
N THR A 11 5.01 4.36 6.91
CA THR A 11 5.07 5.30 5.78
C THR A 11 6.21 6.30 5.94
N ILE A 12 6.39 6.85 7.14
CA ILE A 12 7.48 7.78 7.43
C ILE A 12 8.82 7.04 7.33
N ALA A 13 8.91 5.83 7.88
CA ALA A 13 10.12 5.01 7.81
C ALA A 13 10.53 4.70 6.36
N VAL A 14 9.57 4.32 5.51
CA VAL A 14 9.81 4.09 4.07
C VAL A 14 10.28 5.35 3.37
N MET A 15 9.59 6.49 3.58
CA MET A 15 9.98 7.76 2.98
C MET A 15 11.40 8.15 3.38
N LEU A 16 11.74 8.08 4.67
CA LEU A 16 13.08 8.42 5.17
C LEU A 16 14.15 7.46 4.64
N ALA A 17 13.87 6.16 4.59
CA ALA A 17 14.78 5.18 4.01
C ALA A 17 15.06 5.49 2.53
N LEU A 18 14.02 5.76 1.73
CA LEU A 18 14.17 6.12 0.32
C LEU A 18 14.92 7.43 0.12
N ALA A 19 14.60 8.46 0.92
CA ALA A 19 15.30 9.73 0.90
C ALA A 19 16.79 9.56 1.24
N SER A 20 17.12 8.72 2.22
CA SER A 20 18.52 8.42 2.60
C SER A 20 19.32 7.74 1.48
N LEU A 21 18.64 7.06 0.55
CA LEU A 21 19.23 6.42 -0.62
C LEU A 21 19.25 7.34 -1.86
N GLY A 22 18.82 8.60 -1.73
CA GLY A 22 18.70 9.55 -2.84
C GLY A 22 17.53 9.27 -3.79
N ALA A 23 16.59 8.42 -3.40
CA ALA A 23 15.40 8.15 -4.21
C ALA A 23 14.36 9.26 -4.08
N ILE A 24 13.68 9.57 -5.18
CA ILE A 24 12.52 10.47 -5.17
C ILE A 24 11.30 9.68 -4.71
N TRP A 25 10.64 10.18 -3.67
CA TRP A 25 9.41 9.64 -3.10
C TRP A 25 8.21 10.48 -3.52
N SER A 26 7.13 9.82 -3.96
CA SER A 26 5.82 10.44 -4.16
C SER A 26 4.76 9.54 -3.55
N SER A 27 3.78 10.10 -2.86
CA SER A 27 2.74 9.31 -2.19
C SER A 27 1.35 9.89 -2.39
N ILE A 28 0.36 9.01 -2.32
CA ILE A 28 -1.07 9.34 -2.37
C ILE A 28 -1.82 8.59 -1.28
N SER A 29 -2.89 9.20 -0.76
CA SER A 29 -3.76 8.56 0.23
C SER A 29 -4.44 7.32 -0.36
N PRO A 30 -4.61 6.23 0.41
CA PRO A 30 -5.38 5.06 -0.01
C PRO A 30 -6.89 5.31 -0.11
N ASP A 31 -7.36 6.51 0.29
CA ASP A 31 -8.74 6.95 0.06
C ASP A 31 -9.04 7.22 -1.43
N PHE A 32 -8.01 7.32 -2.27
CA PHE A 32 -8.17 7.51 -3.71
C PHE A 32 -8.47 6.17 -4.40
N GLY A 33 -9.44 6.18 -5.32
CA GLY A 33 -9.68 5.06 -6.23
C GLY A 33 -8.54 4.87 -7.25
N ALA A 34 -8.45 3.66 -7.82
CA ALA A 34 -7.36 3.27 -8.70
C ALA A 34 -7.09 4.26 -9.84
N ALA A 35 -8.12 4.71 -10.55
CA ALA A 35 -7.97 5.65 -11.66
C ALA A 35 -7.25 6.96 -11.27
N GLY A 36 -7.61 7.54 -10.12
CA GLY A 36 -7.00 8.78 -9.65
C GLY A 36 -5.55 8.60 -9.19
N VAL A 37 -5.18 7.40 -8.74
CA VAL A 37 -3.80 7.03 -8.43
C VAL A 37 -2.99 6.86 -9.72
N VAL A 38 -3.53 6.07 -10.67
CA VAL A 38 -2.88 5.75 -11.94
C VAL A 38 -2.56 7.02 -12.72
N GLU A 39 -3.53 7.92 -12.88
CA GLU A 39 -3.34 9.21 -13.57
C GLU A 39 -2.16 10.03 -13.02
N ARG A 40 -1.94 9.98 -11.70
CA ARG A 40 -0.83 10.70 -11.05
C ARG A 40 0.49 9.96 -11.20
N PHE A 41 0.47 8.63 -11.14
CA PHE A 41 1.68 7.82 -11.19
C PHE A 41 2.20 7.61 -12.61
N GLU A 42 1.37 7.64 -13.63
CA GLU A 42 1.80 7.61 -15.04
C GLU A 42 2.75 8.75 -15.37
N GLN A 43 2.48 9.96 -14.84
CA GLN A 43 3.30 11.16 -15.06
C GLN A 43 4.73 11.03 -14.56
N VAL A 44 4.96 10.21 -13.52
CA VAL A 44 6.27 10.01 -12.90
C VAL A 44 6.86 8.62 -13.16
N SER A 45 6.09 7.72 -13.78
CA SER A 45 6.51 6.38 -14.23
C SER A 45 7.33 5.61 -13.18
N PRO A 46 6.75 5.30 -12.00
CA PRO A 46 7.50 4.69 -10.89
C PRO A 46 8.07 3.32 -11.26
N LYS A 47 9.24 3.02 -10.72
CA LYS A 47 9.86 1.68 -10.82
C LYS A 47 9.57 0.76 -9.64
N MET A 48 9.05 1.33 -8.56
CA MET A 48 8.69 0.62 -7.33
C MET A 48 7.47 1.28 -6.70
N LEU A 49 6.58 0.44 -6.18
CA LEU A 49 5.31 0.79 -5.58
C LEU A 49 5.22 0.24 -4.15
N PHE A 50 4.91 1.12 -3.19
CA PHE A 50 4.54 0.74 -1.83
C PHE A 50 3.03 0.85 -1.67
N LEU A 51 2.39 -0.17 -1.10
CA LEU A 51 0.96 -0.23 -0.91
C LEU A 51 0.64 -0.51 0.56
N ALA A 52 -0.31 0.22 1.13
CA ALA A 52 -0.91 -0.18 2.39
C ALA A 52 -1.75 -1.45 2.21
N ASP A 53 -1.83 -2.27 3.26
CA ASP A 53 -2.76 -3.41 3.32
C ASP A 53 -4.19 -3.01 3.73
N GLY A 54 -4.36 -1.76 4.16
CA GLY A 54 -5.64 -1.16 4.53
C GLY A 54 -5.44 0.14 5.29
N TYR A 55 -6.56 0.77 5.61
CA TYR A 55 -6.63 2.04 6.31
C TYR A 55 -7.93 2.16 7.10
N PHE A 56 -8.06 3.21 7.90
CA PHE A 56 -9.29 3.47 8.67
C PHE A 56 -10.08 4.63 8.10
N VAL A 57 -11.39 4.41 7.92
CA VAL A 57 -12.36 5.46 7.62
C VAL A 57 -13.38 5.49 8.74
N LYS A 58 -13.44 6.58 9.50
CA LYS A 58 -14.38 6.75 10.64
C LYS A 58 -14.36 5.55 11.61
N GLY A 59 -13.17 5.00 11.88
CA GLY A 59 -12.98 3.83 12.76
C GLY A 59 -13.26 2.47 12.12
N LYS A 60 -13.77 2.41 10.89
CA LYS A 60 -13.92 1.16 10.12
C LYS A 60 -12.62 0.83 9.39
N TRP A 61 -12.16 -0.41 9.50
CA TRP A 61 -11.03 -0.93 8.72
C TRP A 61 -11.44 -1.22 7.27
N MET A 62 -10.65 -0.75 6.32
CA MET A 62 -10.91 -0.78 4.86
C MET A 62 -9.89 -1.64 4.09
N GLY A 63 -9.53 -2.82 4.60
CA GLY A 63 -8.49 -3.67 3.98
C GLY A 63 -8.92 -4.41 2.72
N GLU A 64 -10.20 -4.81 2.63
CA GLU A 64 -10.71 -5.50 1.44
C GLU A 64 -10.82 -4.53 0.28
N GLU A 65 -11.32 -3.32 0.55
CA GLU A 65 -11.41 -2.21 -0.39
C GLU A 65 -10.01 -1.79 -0.88
N MET A 66 -9.03 -1.73 0.04
CA MET A 66 -7.63 -1.47 -0.32
C MET A 66 -7.05 -2.57 -1.20
N THR A 67 -7.33 -3.85 -0.90
CA THR A 67 -6.83 -4.99 -1.69
C THR A 67 -7.37 -4.96 -3.13
N ALA A 68 -8.66 -4.67 -3.32
CA ALA A 68 -9.24 -4.52 -4.65
C ALA A 68 -8.58 -3.37 -5.42
N THR A 69 -8.48 -2.20 -4.80
CA THR A 69 -7.85 -1.01 -5.37
C THR A 69 -6.38 -1.25 -5.75
N ALA A 70 -5.62 -1.92 -4.87
CA ALA A 70 -4.22 -2.26 -5.09
C ALA A 70 -4.01 -3.12 -6.35
N ARG A 71 -4.87 -4.14 -6.56
CA ARG A 71 -4.79 -4.99 -7.75
C ARG A 71 -5.00 -4.19 -9.03
N ASP A 72 -5.99 -3.32 -9.04
CA ASP A 72 -6.28 -2.47 -10.20
C ASP A 72 -5.12 -1.53 -10.52
N ILE A 73 -4.50 -0.93 -9.50
CA ILE A 73 -3.32 -0.06 -9.67
C ILE A 73 -2.14 -0.83 -10.25
N VAL A 74 -1.82 -2.00 -9.67
CA VAL A 74 -0.70 -2.84 -10.13
C VAL A 74 -0.90 -3.26 -11.59
N HIS A 75 -2.12 -3.68 -11.93
CA HIS A 75 -2.47 -4.08 -13.29
C HIS A 75 -2.40 -2.91 -14.28
N GLN A 76 -3.00 -1.77 -13.97
CA GLN A 76 -3.04 -0.61 -14.88
C GLN A 76 -1.67 0.03 -15.09
N LEU A 77 -0.81 0.04 -14.06
CA LEU A 77 0.56 0.55 -14.18
C LEU A 77 1.53 -0.47 -14.80
N GLY A 78 1.07 -1.67 -15.15
CA GLY A 78 1.90 -2.71 -15.77
C GLY A 78 3.03 -3.21 -14.87
N PHE A 79 2.82 -3.24 -13.55
CA PHE A 79 3.77 -3.88 -12.65
C PHE A 79 3.60 -5.39 -12.74
N ASP A 80 4.57 -6.08 -13.33
CA ASP A 80 4.66 -7.54 -13.26
C ASP A 80 4.78 -7.98 -11.78
N ASP A 81 4.07 -9.04 -11.39
CA ASP A 81 4.20 -9.72 -10.07
C ASP A 81 5.61 -10.31 -9.80
N LYS A 82 6.62 -9.92 -10.59
CA LYS A 82 8.04 -10.26 -10.41
C LYS A 82 8.62 -9.51 -9.21
N LEU A 83 8.26 -10.01 -8.03
CA LEU A 83 8.96 -10.11 -6.74
C LEU A 83 9.92 -9.01 -6.22
N GLY A 84 10.06 -7.85 -6.86
CA GLY A 84 10.93 -6.77 -6.36
C GLY A 84 10.32 -5.37 -6.39
N ASN A 85 9.24 -5.17 -7.14
CA ASN A 85 8.79 -3.82 -7.50
C ASN A 85 7.49 -3.40 -6.80
N VAL A 86 6.80 -4.32 -6.13
CA VAL A 86 5.59 -4.03 -5.34
C VAL A 86 5.81 -4.51 -3.92
N VAL A 87 5.71 -3.59 -2.96
CA VAL A 87 5.87 -3.86 -1.53
C VAL A 87 4.56 -3.52 -0.83
N VAL A 88 3.98 -4.50 -0.12
CA VAL A 88 2.79 -4.28 0.70
C VAL A 88 3.20 -4.12 2.16
N SER A 89 3.01 -2.92 2.72
CA SER A 89 3.24 -2.64 4.13
C SER A 89 2.05 -3.17 4.94
N ARG A 90 2.31 -4.11 5.85
CA ARG A 90 1.26 -4.64 6.73
C ARG A 90 1.07 -3.76 7.95
N SER A 91 -0.16 -3.30 8.18
CA SER A 91 -0.53 -2.66 9.43
C SER A 91 -0.54 -3.66 10.59
N VAL A 92 -0.25 -3.16 11.79
CA VAL A 92 -0.41 -3.90 13.06
C VAL A 92 -1.82 -4.52 13.18
N VAL A 93 -2.84 -3.86 12.62
CA VAL A 93 -4.24 -4.31 12.67
C VAL A 93 -4.47 -5.59 11.88
N SER A 94 -3.91 -5.72 10.68
CA SER A 94 -4.06 -6.95 9.87
C SER A 94 -3.35 -8.13 10.54
N SER A 95 -2.23 -7.87 11.20
CA SER A 95 -1.48 -8.85 11.99
C SER A 95 -2.32 -9.39 13.17
N PHE A 96 -3.02 -8.52 13.90
CA PHE A 96 -3.93 -8.95 14.97
C PHE A 96 -5.15 -9.71 14.46
N ARG A 97 -5.76 -9.29 13.33
CA ARG A 97 -6.92 -9.98 12.73
C ARG A 97 -6.57 -11.41 12.31
N LEU A 98 -5.41 -11.61 11.68
CA LEU A 98 -4.90 -12.95 11.33
C LEU A 98 -4.67 -13.81 12.58
N HIS A 99 -4.09 -13.24 13.63
CA HIS A 99 -3.88 -13.95 14.88
C HIS A 99 -5.20 -14.38 15.55
N ARG A 100 -6.24 -13.52 15.51
CA ARG A 100 -7.58 -13.83 16.04
C ARG A 100 -8.30 -14.91 15.21
N ALA A 101 -8.24 -14.81 13.88
CA ALA A 101 -8.82 -15.80 12.98
C ALA A 101 -8.18 -17.19 13.16
N ARG A 102 -6.85 -17.25 13.33
CA ARG A 102 -6.15 -18.51 13.63
C ARG A 102 -6.56 -19.09 14.99
N ARG A 103 -6.80 -18.25 16.00
CA ARG A 103 -7.23 -18.74 17.33
C ARG A 103 -8.64 -19.38 17.32
N ILE A 104 -9.52 -18.95 16.41
CA ILE A 104 -10.87 -19.51 16.24
C ILE A 104 -10.86 -20.78 15.39
N ALA A 105 -9.95 -20.88 14.41
CA ALA A 105 -9.88 -22.05 13.52
C ALA A 105 -9.24 -23.29 14.16
N TYR A 106 -8.53 -23.14 15.28
CA TYR A 106 -7.78 -24.22 15.96
C TYR A 106 -8.19 -24.40 17.43
N GLY A 107 -9.34 -23.88 17.84
CA GLY A 107 -9.91 -24.04 19.19
C GLY A 107 -11.35 -24.48 19.10
#